data_AF-A0AAN1LM75-F1
#
_entry.id   AF-A0AAN1LM75-F1
#
_cell.length_a   1.000
_cell.length_b   1.000
_cell.length_c   1.000
_cell.angle_alpha   90.00
_cell.angle_beta   90.00
_cell.angle_gamma   90.00
#
_symmetry.space_group_name_H-M   'P 1'
#
loop_
_entity.id
_entity.type
_entity.pdbx_description
1 polymer ?
#
loop_
_entity_poly.entity_id
_entity_poly.type
_entity_poly.pdbx_seq_one_letter_code
_entity_poly.pdbx_strand_id
1 'polypeptide(L)'
;MPALPSWLTEPLRDQFAVLLPQRPEFHPDHPLGCHRRRISDRVIFDKLLQLLRFGCSYEAIADTTCSATTIRSRRDEWIRLGMFARLKQIALESYDRFVGLALDHIAVDGSIAHKGENAPIQASRRGHVERTHA
;
A
#
# COMPACT_ATOMS: atom_id res chain seq x y z
N MET A 1 -13.53 -0.76 0.90
CA MET A 1 -12.35 -0.42 1.72
C MET A 1 -12.66 0.85 2.49
N PRO A 2 -12.46 0.90 3.83
CA PRO A 2 -12.57 2.17 4.54
C PRO A 2 -11.51 3.14 4.00
N ALA A 3 -11.91 4.39 3.77
CA ALA A 3 -10.99 5.44 3.36
C ALA A 3 -9.95 5.65 4.48
N LEU A 4 -8.68 5.76 4.10
CA LEU A 4 -7.60 6.13 5.02
C LEU A 4 -7.98 7.46 5.71
N PRO A 5 -8.02 7.54 7.05
CA PRO A 5 -8.28 8.80 7.73
C PRO A 5 -7.27 9.86 7.28
N SER A 6 -7.74 11.07 6.98
CA SER A 6 -6.89 12.14 6.43
C SER A 6 -5.68 12.43 7.32
N TRP A 7 -5.85 12.39 8.64
CA TRP A 7 -4.80 12.64 9.63
C TRP A 7 -3.61 11.66 9.57
N LEU A 8 -3.79 10.47 8.98
CA LEU A 8 -2.73 9.46 8.87
C LEU A 8 -1.81 9.70 7.66
N THR A 9 -2.21 10.58 6.73
CA THR A 9 -1.49 10.81 5.48
C THR A 9 -0.10 11.41 5.73
N GLU A 10 -0.03 12.50 6.50
CA GLU A 10 1.23 13.18 6.82
C GLU A 10 2.22 12.30 7.62
N PRO A 11 1.81 11.61 8.72
CA PRO A 11 2.70 10.68 9.42
C PRO A 11 3.27 9.58 8.52
N LEU A 12 2.46 9.05 7.58
CA LEU A 12 2.94 8.05 6.62
C LEU A 12 3.97 8.63 5.65
N ARG A 13 3.81 9.88 5.21
CA ARG A 13 4.81 10.57 4.38
C ARG A 13 6.12 10.73 5.13
N ASP A 14 6.05 11.16 6.39
CA ASP A 14 7.25 11.44 7.19
C ASP A 14 8.03 10.15 7.44
N GLN A 15 7.34 9.07 7.84
CA GLN A 15 7.96 7.75 7.98
C GLN A 15 8.54 7.24 6.65
N PHE A 16 7.82 7.43 5.55
CA PHE A 16 8.32 7.05 4.22
C PHE A 16 9.56 7.85 3.82
N ALA A 17 9.60 9.15 4.11
CA ALA A 17 10.73 10.02 3.79
C ALA A 17 12.00 9.60 4.54
N VAL A 18 11.89 9.11 5.77
CA VAL A 18 13.02 8.57 6.53
C VAL A 18 13.61 7.31 5.87
N LEU A 19 12.78 6.52 5.20
CA LEU A 19 13.22 5.30 4.51
C LEU A 19 13.85 5.57 3.14
N LEU A 20 13.75 6.80 2.61
CA LEU A 20 14.32 7.12 1.30
C LEU A 20 15.84 7.13 1.38
N PRO A 21 16.53 6.40 0.48
CA PRO A 21 17.98 6.50 0.39
C PRO A 21 18.38 7.91 -0.08
N GLN A 22 19.52 8.41 0.41
CA GLN A 22 20.11 9.64 -0.12
C GLN A 22 20.44 9.42 -1.60
N ARG A 23 19.95 10.31 -2.47
CA ARG A 23 20.17 10.22 -3.91
C ARG A 23 20.46 11.56 -4.55
N PRO A 24 21.28 11.57 -5.61
CA PRO A 24 21.55 12.77 -6.37
C PRO A 24 20.26 13.28 -7.05
N GLU A 25 20.11 14.61 -7.09
CA GLU A 25 19.00 15.31 -7.76
C GLU A 25 18.96 15.00 -9.28
N PHE A 26 20.12 14.61 -9.82
CA PHE A 26 20.34 14.24 -11.20
C PHE A 26 20.55 12.72 -11.35
N HIS A 27 20.22 12.19 -12.52
CA HIS A 27 20.50 10.81 -12.84
C HIS A 27 22.02 10.55 -12.83
N PRO A 28 22.52 9.49 -12.16
CA PRO A 28 23.96 9.24 -12.00
C PRO A 28 24.70 9.05 -13.33
N ASP A 29 24.02 8.55 -14.36
CA ASP A 29 24.63 8.29 -15.68
C ASP A 29 24.78 9.55 -16.57
N HIS A 30 24.45 10.76 -16.10
CA HIS A 30 24.49 11.95 -16.97
C HIS A 30 25.54 13.01 -16.59
N PRO A 31 26.63 13.13 -17.35
CA PRO A 31 27.78 13.98 -16.99
C PRO A 31 27.53 15.49 -17.08
N LEU A 32 26.52 15.96 -17.84
CA LEU A 32 26.30 17.40 -18.09
C LEU A 32 25.15 18.03 -17.29
N GLY A 33 24.38 17.24 -16.52
CA GLY A 33 23.26 17.78 -15.72
C GLY A 33 22.09 18.45 -16.48
N CYS A 34 22.08 18.42 -17.82
CA CYS A 34 21.12 19.17 -18.65
C CYS A 34 19.75 18.48 -18.87
N HIS A 35 19.46 17.38 -18.18
CA HIS A 35 18.20 16.64 -18.34
C HIS A 35 17.17 16.94 -17.25
N ARG A 36 15.92 16.56 -17.55
CA ARG A 36 14.76 16.76 -16.67
C ARG A 36 15.06 16.22 -15.28
N ARG A 37 14.94 17.10 -14.27
CA ARG A 37 15.14 16.75 -12.87
C ARG A 37 14.29 15.55 -12.47
N ARG A 38 14.83 14.75 -11.56
CA ARG A 38 14.10 13.64 -10.95
C ARG A 38 12.86 14.22 -10.24
N ILE A 39 11.67 13.72 -10.59
CA ILE A 39 10.44 14.11 -9.88
C ILE A 39 10.59 13.76 -8.39
N SER A 40 10.18 14.69 -7.52
CA SER A 40 10.22 14.53 -6.07
C SER A 40 9.52 13.24 -5.64
N ASP A 41 10.17 12.47 -4.76
CA ASP A 41 9.59 11.25 -4.20
C ASP A 41 8.27 11.53 -3.46
N ARG A 42 8.11 12.75 -2.89
CA ARG A 42 6.86 13.19 -2.26
C ARG A 42 5.69 13.18 -3.25
N VAL A 43 5.88 13.76 -4.44
CA VAL A 43 4.85 13.83 -5.49
C VAL A 43 4.46 12.44 -5.99
N ILE A 44 5.44 11.53 -6.10
CA ILE A 44 5.15 10.15 -6.52
C ILE A 44 4.39 9.41 -5.42
N PHE A 45 4.80 9.55 -4.16
CA PHE A 45 4.12 8.93 -3.03
C PHE A 45 2.67 9.43 -2.90
N ASP A 46 2.46 10.73 -3.09
CA ASP A 46 1.13 11.36 -3.20
C ASP A 46 0.24 10.68 -4.22
N LYS A 47 0.78 10.47 -5.42
CA LYS A 47 0.08 9.82 -6.53
C LYS A 47 -0.24 8.35 -6.20
N LEU A 48 0.66 7.63 -5.55
CA LEU A 48 0.38 6.26 -5.08
C LEU A 48 -0.73 6.23 -4.03
N LEU A 49 -0.76 7.17 -3.09
CA LEU A 49 -1.85 7.27 -2.12
C LEU A 49 -3.20 7.58 -2.78
N GLN A 50 -3.21 8.34 -3.86
CA GLN A 50 -4.43 8.57 -4.65
C GLN A 50 -4.93 7.29 -5.32
N LEU A 51 -4.03 6.47 -5.90
CA LEU A 51 -4.41 5.15 -6.44
C LEU A 51 -5.05 4.27 -5.36
N LEU A 52 -4.43 4.22 -4.17
CA LEU A 52 -4.93 3.40 -3.07
C LEU A 52 -6.29 3.90 -2.54
N ARG A 53 -6.50 5.22 -2.52
CA ARG A 53 -7.72 5.83 -2.01
C ARG A 53 -8.88 5.74 -2.99
N PHE A 54 -8.63 5.98 -4.27
CA PHE A 54 -9.66 6.11 -5.29
C PHE A 54 -9.84 4.86 -6.15
N GLY A 55 -8.88 3.92 -6.12
CA GLY A 55 -8.93 2.71 -6.94
C GLY A 55 -8.89 2.98 -8.45
N CYS A 56 -8.32 4.11 -8.86
CA CYS A 56 -8.22 4.52 -10.26
C CYS A 56 -6.97 3.96 -10.95
N SER A 57 -6.88 4.12 -12.28
CA SER A 57 -5.70 3.72 -13.05
C SER A 57 -4.56 4.72 -12.90
N TYR A 58 -3.33 4.30 -13.24
CA TYR A 58 -2.16 5.19 -13.28
C TYR A 58 -2.35 6.33 -14.29
N GLU A 59 -3.03 6.03 -15.38
CA GLU A 59 -3.34 6.97 -16.46
C GLU A 59 -4.30 8.06 -15.96
N ALA A 60 -5.26 7.72 -15.10
CA ALA A 60 -6.22 8.68 -14.54
C ALA A 60 -5.59 9.71 -13.59
N ILE A 61 -4.44 9.39 -13.01
CA ILE A 61 -3.72 10.28 -12.08
C ILE A 61 -2.42 10.86 -12.66
N ALA A 62 -2.06 10.43 -13.87
CA ALA A 62 -0.95 11.02 -14.60
C ALA A 62 -1.33 12.46 -15.01
N ASP A 63 -0.36 13.35 -14.96
CA ASP A 63 -0.56 14.76 -15.32
C ASP A 63 0.71 15.33 -15.96
N THR A 64 0.73 16.65 -16.15
CA THR A 64 1.89 17.38 -16.71
C THR A 64 3.15 17.23 -15.86
N THR A 65 3.01 16.96 -14.57
CA THR A 65 4.13 16.80 -13.64
C THR A 65 4.73 15.39 -13.73
N CYS A 66 3.91 14.36 -13.87
CA CYS A 66 4.33 12.97 -13.81
C CYS A 66 3.50 12.03 -14.71
N SER A 67 4.19 11.24 -15.54
CA SER A 67 3.57 10.21 -16.37
C SER A 67 3.28 8.92 -15.58
N ALA A 68 2.28 8.15 -16.03
CA ALA A 68 1.94 6.84 -15.48
C ALA A 68 3.15 5.88 -15.41
N THR A 69 3.99 5.88 -16.45
CA THR A 69 5.23 5.07 -16.51
C THR A 69 6.22 5.46 -15.42
N THR A 70 6.33 6.76 -15.10
CA THR A 70 7.24 7.21 -14.04
C THR A 70 6.75 6.75 -12.67
N ILE A 71 5.43 6.83 -12.41
CA ILE A 71 4.83 6.35 -11.16
C ILE A 71 5.09 4.85 -10.99
N ARG A 72 4.85 4.04 -12.04
CA ARG A 72 5.11 2.60 -12.02
C ARG A 72 6.58 2.27 -11.78
N SER A 73 7.48 2.92 -12.52
CA SER A 73 8.92 2.68 -12.40
C SER A 73 9.44 2.98 -10.99
N ARG A 74 8.95 4.06 -10.36
CA ARG A 74 9.30 4.43 -8.99
C ARG A 74 8.76 3.46 -7.96
N ARG A 75 7.51 3.04 -8.11
CA ARG A 75 6.92 2.00 -7.27
C ARG A 75 7.77 0.73 -7.30
N ASP A 76 8.13 0.26 -8.48
CA ASP A 76 8.89 -0.98 -8.64
C ASP A 76 10.31 -0.85 -8.07
N GLU A 77 10.92 0.32 -8.23
CA GLU A 77 12.19 0.65 -7.57
C GLU A 77 12.09 0.58 -6.04
N TRP A 78 11.06 1.20 -5.45
CA TRP A 78 10.86 1.15 -4.00
C TRP A 78 10.50 -0.24 -3.48
N ILE A 79 9.79 -1.04 -4.28
CA ILE A 79 9.55 -2.47 -3.99
C ILE A 79 10.87 -3.23 -3.95
N ARG A 80 11.75 -3.05 -4.95
CA ARG A 80 13.07 -3.70 -4.98
C ARG A 80 13.93 -3.34 -3.77
N LEU A 81 13.76 -2.14 -3.24
CA LEU A 81 14.47 -1.66 -2.04
C LEU A 81 13.81 -2.11 -0.72
N GLY A 82 12.70 -2.84 -0.78
CA GLY A 82 11.98 -3.30 0.42
C GLY A 82 11.29 -2.19 1.20
N MET A 83 11.15 -0.99 0.65
CA MET A 83 10.63 0.18 1.39
C MET A 83 9.21 -0.03 1.91
N PHE A 84 8.33 -0.60 1.08
CA PHE A 84 6.95 -0.88 1.50
C PHE A 84 6.87 -1.99 2.54
N ALA A 85 7.76 -2.98 2.47
CA ALA A 85 7.84 -4.02 3.50
C ALA A 85 8.25 -3.42 4.85
N ARG A 86 9.24 -2.52 4.85
CA ARG A 86 9.68 -1.83 6.05
C ARG A 86 8.61 -0.89 6.60
N LEU A 87 7.93 -0.13 5.75
CA LEU A 87 6.84 0.75 6.16
C LEU A 87 5.68 -0.04 6.77
N LYS A 88 5.31 -1.18 6.18
CA LYS A 88 4.31 -2.11 6.74
C LYS A 88 4.73 -2.59 8.13
N GLN A 89 5.98 -2.99 8.30
CA GLN A 89 6.50 -3.44 9.59
C GLN A 89 6.40 -2.33 10.65
N ILE A 90 6.83 -1.10 10.34
CA ILE A 90 6.73 0.05 11.25
C ILE A 90 5.27 0.30 11.63
N ALA A 91 4.35 0.25 10.66
CA ALA A 91 2.94 0.42 10.93
C ALA A 91 2.40 -0.67 11.87
N LEU A 92 2.71 -1.95 11.59
CA LEU A 92 2.28 -3.06 12.43
C LEU A 92 2.84 -2.97 13.86
N GLU A 93 4.13 -2.67 14.02
CA GLU A 93 4.75 -2.48 15.33
C GLU A 93 4.12 -1.31 16.10
N SER A 94 3.78 -0.22 15.39
CA SER A 94 3.08 0.92 15.99
C SER A 94 1.68 0.53 16.44
N TYR A 95 0.91 -0.15 15.58
CA TYR A 95 -0.44 -0.61 15.92
C TYR A 95 -0.43 -1.62 17.06
N ASP A 96 0.50 -2.57 17.07
CA ASP A 96 0.65 -3.55 18.15
C ASP A 96 0.93 -2.84 19.48
N ARG A 97 1.82 -1.83 19.49
CA ARG A 97 2.08 -1.01 20.68
C ARG A 97 0.87 -0.20 21.16
N PHE A 98 0.10 0.38 20.24
CA PHE A 98 -1.01 1.26 20.60
C PHE A 98 -2.30 0.52 20.96
N VAL A 99 -2.56 -0.62 20.32
CA VAL A 99 -3.83 -1.36 20.41
C VAL A 99 -3.66 -2.68 21.18
N GLY A 100 -2.44 -3.21 21.30
CA GLY A 100 -2.17 -4.51 21.91
C GLY A 100 -2.66 -5.65 21.00
N LEU A 101 -2.20 -5.68 19.75
CA LEU A 101 -2.70 -6.64 18.76
C LEU A 101 -2.31 -8.09 19.06
N ALA A 102 -1.33 -8.33 19.94
CA ALA A 102 -0.89 -9.67 20.37
C ALA A 102 -0.67 -10.61 19.18
N LEU A 103 0.02 -10.09 18.15
CA LEU A 103 0.23 -10.76 16.87
C LEU A 103 0.91 -12.13 16.99
N ASP A 104 1.57 -12.40 18.12
CA ASP A 104 2.25 -13.65 18.47
C ASP A 104 1.28 -14.83 18.66
N HIS A 105 -0.02 -14.56 18.86
CA HIS A 105 -1.03 -15.55 19.21
C HIS A 105 -2.26 -15.55 18.28
N ILE A 106 -2.11 -15.06 17.04
CA ILE A 106 -3.20 -15.01 16.06
C ILE A 106 -2.96 -15.99 14.90
N ALA A 107 -3.92 -16.91 14.70
CA ALA A 107 -4.01 -17.71 13.49
C ALA A 107 -4.61 -16.84 12.36
N VAL A 108 -3.83 -16.54 11.33
CA VAL A 108 -4.31 -15.80 10.16
C VAL A 108 -4.89 -16.79 9.14
N ASP A 109 -6.22 -16.89 9.04
CA ASP A 109 -6.85 -17.59 7.91
C ASP A 109 -6.81 -16.68 6.67
N GLY A 110 -5.68 -16.69 5.99
CA GLY A 110 -5.51 -16.00 4.71
C GLY A 110 -6.11 -16.83 3.59
N SER A 111 -7.36 -16.58 3.20
CA SER A 111 -7.88 -17.12 1.95
C SER A 111 -7.18 -16.44 0.77
N ILE A 112 -6.17 -17.11 0.21
CA ILE A 112 -5.55 -16.72 -1.06
C ILE A 112 -6.57 -17.09 -2.14
N ALA A 113 -7.33 -16.12 -2.63
CA ALA A 113 -8.14 -16.33 -3.82
C ALA A 113 -7.21 -16.61 -5.01
N HIS A 114 -7.10 -17.89 -5.40
CA HIS A 114 -6.42 -18.27 -6.62
C HIS A 114 -7.21 -17.73 -7.82
N LYS A 115 -6.53 -17.05 -8.73
CA LYS A 115 -7.19 -16.45 -9.89
C LYS A 115 -7.70 -17.56 -10.81
N GLY A 116 -9.02 -17.76 -10.85
CA GLY A 116 -9.67 -18.66 -11.80
C GLY A 116 -10.54 -19.77 -11.21
N GLU A 117 -10.67 -19.85 -9.88
CA GLU A 117 -11.55 -20.84 -9.25
C GLU A 117 -12.62 -20.14 -8.40
N ASN A 118 -13.89 -20.46 -8.66
CA ASN A 118 -15.01 -19.88 -7.93
C ASN A 118 -14.92 -20.30 -6.46
N ALA A 119 -14.92 -19.33 -5.55
CA ALA A 119 -14.92 -19.60 -4.12
C ALA A 119 -16.12 -20.53 -3.77
N PRO A 120 -15.89 -21.64 -3.03
CA PRO A 120 -17.00 -22.49 -2.63
C PRO A 120 -17.90 -21.68 -1.70
N ILE A 121 -19.14 -21.48 -2.12
CA ILE A 121 -20.19 -20.89 -1.30
C ILE A 121 -20.41 -21.89 -0.16
N GLN A 122 -19.83 -21.62 1.02
CA GLN A 122 -20.17 -22.37 2.22
C GLN A 122 -21.60 -21.99 2.62
N ALA A 123 -22.57 -22.73 2.10
CA ALA A 123 -23.93 -22.76 2.64
C ALA A 123 -23.84 -23.31 4.06
N SER A 124 -23.93 -22.42 5.05
CA SER A 124 -24.09 -22.84 6.44
C SER A 124 -25.38 -23.66 6.55
N ARG A 125 -25.25 -24.94 6.90
CA ARG A 125 -26.41 -25.74 7.32
C ARG A 125 -26.98 -25.09 8.58
N ARG A 126 -28.07 -24.33 8.42
CA ARG A 126 -28.87 -23.83 9.54
C ARG A 126 -29.44 -25.03 10.31
N GLY A 127 -29.31 -24.95 11.63
CA GLY A 127 -29.58 -26.01 12.58
C GLY A 127 -31.03 -26.50 12.62
N HIS A 128 -31.16 -27.66 13.25
CA HIS A 128 -32.40 -28.32 13.62
C HIS A 128 -33.23 -27.43 14.55
N VAL A 129 -34.48 -27.16 14.19
CA VAL A 129 -35.47 -26.51 15.07
C VAL A 129 -36.32 -27.62 15.69
N GLU A 130 -36.08 -27.91 16.96
CA GLU A 130 -37.04 -28.65 17.79
C GLU A 130 -38.28 -27.78 18.00
N ARG A 131 -39.46 -28.33 17.73
CA ARG A 131 -40.73 -27.74 18.18
C ARG A 131 -41.21 -28.52 19.39
N THR A 132 -41.11 -27.90 20.56
CA THR A 132 -41.79 -28.34 21.78
C THR A 132 -43.20 -27.75 21.84
N HIS A 133 -44.11 -28.63 22.23
CA HIS A 133 -45.58 -28.62 22.31
C HIS A 133 -46.31 -27.43 22.93
N ALA A 134 -47.54 -27.19 22.44
CA ALA A 134 -48.79 -27.19 23.23
C ALA A 134 -49.98 -27.52 22.31
#